data_AF-A0A158HSF5-F1
#
_entry.id   AF-A0A158HSF5-F1
#
_cell.length_a   1.000
_cell.length_b   1.000
_cell.length_c   1.000
_cell.angle_alpha   90.00
_cell.angle_beta   90.00
_cell.angle_gamma   90.00
#
_symmetry.space_group_name_H-M   'P 1'
#
loop_
_entity.id
_entity.type
_entity.pdbx_description
1 polymer ?
#
loop_
_entity_poly.entity_id
_entity_poly.type
_entity_poly.pdbx_seq_one_letter_code
_entity_poly.pdbx_strand_id
1 'polypeptide(L)'
;MYRWRESNAEFSARFALAREIGGDVIAEQALAIADTPQVGERDETTHEGFKTVREDMLGHRKLQVETRLKLLAVWFPRKYGQRIDMTTAGESLNLTPEQRQAKITQLAAAAEKRRKQAEQDDGTDLV
;
A
#
# COMPACT_ATOMS: atom_id res chain seq x y z
N MET A 1 0.19 24.73 20.40
CA MET A 1 -0.75 23.84 19.69
C MET A 1 -1.31 22.75 20.60
N TYR A 2 -0.49 21.81 21.09
CA TYR A 2 -0.96 20.68 21.91
C TYR A 2 -1.66 21.10 23.22
N ARG A 3 -1.07 22.02 24.01
CA ARG A 3 -1.70 22.57 25.22
C ARG A 3 -3.06 23.26 24.97
N TRP A 4 -3.26 23.89 23.81
CA TRP A 4 -4.51 24.57 23.49
C TRP A 4 -5.62 23.62 23.02
N ARG A 5 -5.25 22.44 22.46
CA ARG A 5 -6.23 21.39 22.15
C ARG A 5 -6.80 20.74 23.40
N GLU A 6 -6.01 20.62 24.47
CA GLU A 6 -6.48 20.06 25.75
C GLU A 6 -7.39 21.01 26.52
N SER A 7 -7.12 22.32 26.45
CA SER A 7 -7.85 23.31 27.25
C SER A 7 -9.10 23.89 26.55
N ASN A 8 -9.27 23.69 25.24
CA ASN A 8 -10.41 24.25 24.49
C ASN A 8 -11.00 23.23 23.49
N ALA A 9 -12.18 22.71 23.82
CA ALA A 9 -12.88 21.70 23.02
C ALA A 9 -13.31 22.20 21.64
N GLU A 10 -13.77 23.45 21.54
CA GLU A 10 -14.19 24.07 20.29
C GLU A 10 -13.02 24.23 19.32
N PHE A 11 -11.86 24.66 19.83
CA PHE A 11 -10.63 24.75 19.06
C PHE A 11 -10.17 23.37 18.57
N SER A 12 -10.25 22.35 19.41
CA SER A 12 -9.90 20.97 19.02
C SER A 12 -10.79 20.46 17.89
N ALA A 13 -12.11 20.73 17.95
CA ALA A 13 -13.05 20.36 16.89
C ALA A 13 -12.76 21.07 15.56
N ARG A 14 -12.55 22.40 15.60
CA ARG A 14 -12.18 23.18 14.40
C ARG A 14 -10.86 22.72 13.80
N PHE A 15 -9.88 22.40 14.65
CA PHE A 15 -8.59 21.88 14.20
C PHE A 15 -8.74 20.51 13.52
N ALA A 16 -9.56 19.61 14.07
CA ALA A 16 -9.82 18.30 13.45
C ALA A 16 -10.46 18.47 12.06
N LEU A 17 -11.46 19.33 11.93
CA LEU A 17 -12.10 19.65 10.65
C LEU A 17 -11.11 20.25 9.65
N ALA A 18 -10.31 21.22 10.08
CA ALA A 18 -9.27 21.82 9.25
C ALA A 18 -8.25 20.77 8.76
N ARG A 19 -7.94 19.77 9.60
CA ARG A 19 -7.06 18.67 9.20
C ARG A 19 -7.71 17.78 8.15
N GLU A 20 -8.98 17.41 8.29
CA GLU A 20 -9.71 16.65 7.26
C GLU A 20 -9.72 17.40 5.92
N ILE A 21 -10.09 18.69 5.92
CA ILE A 21 -10.07 19.53 4.72
C ILE A 21 -8.66 19.61 4.12
N GLY A 22 -7.64 19.76 4.97
CA GLY A 22 -6.25 19.77 4.53
C GLY A 22 -5.83 18.47 3.83
N GLY A 23 -6.42 17.33 4.21
CA GLY A 23 -6.23 16.06 3.50
C GLY A 23 -6.76 16.12 2.06
N ASP A 24 -7.95 16.69 1.88
CA ASP A 24 -8.60 16.82 0.57
C ASP A 24 -7.80 17.75 -0.36
N VAL A 25 -7.33 18.88 0.19
CA VAL A 25 -6.47 19.82 -0.54
C VAL A 25 -5.17 19.15 -1.00
N ILE A 26 -4.55 18.29 -0.18
CA ILE A 26 -3.33 17.56 -0.59
C ILE A 26 -3.64 16.59 -1.75
N ALA A 27 -4.82 15.97 -1.76
CA ALA A 27 -5.24 15.09 -2.85
C ALA A 27 -5.44 15.88 -4.15
N GLU A 28 -6.10 17.03 -4.09
CA GLU A 28 -6.27 17.94 -5.24
C GLU A 28 -4.92 18.45 -5.76
N GLN A 29 -3.98 18.79 -4.87
CA GLN A 29 -2.63 19.17 -5.27
C GLN A 29 -1.89 18.03 -5.97
N ALA A 30 -2.05 16.78 -5.50
CA ALA A 30 -1.46 15.63 -6.17
C ALA A 30 -2.01 15.47 -7.60
N LEU A 31 -3.31 15.69 -7.80
CA LEU A 31 -3.92 15.69 -9.13
C LEU A 31 -3.36 16.83 -10.01
N ALA A 32 -3.31 18.05 -9.48
CA ALA A 32 -2.76 19.20 -10.20
C ALA A 32 -1.29 19.00 -10.63
N ILE A 33 -0.47 18.35 -9.80
CA ILE A 33 0.92 18.01 -10.14
C ILE A 33 0.97 16.94 -11.25
N ALA A 34 0.06 15.97 -11.23
CA ALA A 34 -0.03 14.96 -12.27
C ALA A 34 -0.40 15.57 -13.64
N ASP A 35 -1.31 16.54 -13.64
CA ASP A 35 -1.82 17.19 -14.85
C ASP A 35 -0.92 18.30 -15.40
N THR A 36 -0.06 18.89 -14.56
CA THR A 36 0.81 20.00 -14.96
C THR A 36 2.22 19.50 -15.27
N PRO A 37 2.70 19.60 -16.52
CA PRO A 37 4.09 19.30 -16.86
C PRO A 37 5.04 20.28 -16.18
N GLN A 38 6.18 19.78 -15.73
CA GLN A 38 7.26 20.58 -15.18
C GLN A 38 8.49 20.40 -16.07
N VAL A 39 8.72 21.38 -16.95
CA VAL A 39 9.90 21.36 -17.83
C VAL A 39 11.15 21.56 -17.00
N GLY A 40 12.13 20.67 -17.17
CA GLY A 40 13.45 20.76 -16.57
C GLY A 40 14.53 20.34 -17.56
N GLU A 41 15.76 20.43 -17.11
CA GLU A 41 16.94 20.04 -17.87
C GLU A 41 17.62 18.88 -17.14
N ARG A 42 17.93 17.83 -17.89
CA ARG A 42 18.73 16.69 -17.43
C ARG A 42 19.97 16.62 -18.29
N ASP A 43 21.12 16.58 -17.64
CA ASP A 43 22.38 16.28 -18.30
C ASP A 43 22.54 14.76 -18.43
N GLU A 44 22.74 14.30 -19.66
CA GLU A 44 23.09 12.93 -19.98
C GLU A 44 24.53 12.89 -20.47
N THR A 45 25.36 12.07 -19.82
CA THR A 45 26.71 11.77 -20.28
C THR A 45 26.63 10.63 -21.29
N THR A 46 26.90 10.92 -22.55
CA THR A 46 27.01 9.91 -23.61
C THR A 46 28.48 9.66 -23.96
N HIS A 47 28.76 8.66 -24.80
CA HIS A 47 30.13 8.39 -25.24
C HIS A 47 30.75 9.56 -26.04
N GLU A 48 29.91 10.45 -26.57
CA GLU A 48 30.29 11.58 -27.43
C GLU A 48 30.41 12.91 -26.66
N GLY A 49 30.06 12.93 -25.36
CA GLY A 49 30.17 14.13 -24.50
C GLY A 49 28.95 14.34 -23.61
N PHE A 50 28.77 15.60 -23.16
CA PHE A 50 27.61 16.01 -22.37
C PHE A 50 26.48 16.47 -23.29
N LYS A 51 25.28 15.93 -23.07
CA LYS A 51 24.06 16.37 -23.75
C LYS A 51 23.04 16.83 -22.71
N THR A 52 22.65 18.09 -22.78
CA THR A 52 21.53 18.60 -21.98
C THR A 52 20.22 18.34 -22.73
N VAL A 53 19.34 17.55 -22.12
CA VAL A 53 18.00 17.26 -22.65
C VAL A 53 16.98 18.04 -21.84
N ARG A 54 16.16 18.83 -22.53
CA ARG A 54 15.00 19.48 -21.93
C ARG A 54 13.79 18.56 -22.07
N GLU A 55 13.28 18.11 -20.93
CA GLU A 55 12.13 17.20 -20.87
C GLU A 55 11.22 17.54 -19.70
N ASP A 56 10.04 16.93 -19.68
CA ASP A 56 9.20 16.97 -18.49
C ASP A 56 9.82 16.13 -17.37
N MET A 57 9.86 16.68 -16.17
CA MET A 57 10.44 16.08 -14.99
C MET A 57 9.50 15.03 -14.37
N LEU A 58 9.10 14.04 -15.17
CA LEU A 58 8.15 13.00 -14.81
C LEU A 58 8.55 12.28 -13.51
N GLY A 59 9.84 11.98 -13.33
CA GLY A 59 10.35 11.33 -12.12
C GLY A 59 10.12 12.18 -10.86
N HIS A 60 10.34 13.50 -10.95
CA HIS A 60 10.11 14.42 -9.84
C HIS A 60 8.62 14.55 -9.52
N ARG A 61 7.77 14.73 -10.55
CA ARG A 61 6.32 14.83 -10.37
C ARG A 61 5.74 13.54 -9.80
N LYS A 62 6.19 12.37 -10.29
CA LYS A 62 5.79 11.06 -9.76
C LYS A 62 6.17 10.91 -8.29
N LEU A 63 7.39 11.27 -7.90
CA LEU A 63 7.83 11.23 -6.50
C LEU A 63 6.95 12.12 -5.60
N GLN A 64 6.61 13.32 -6.08
CA GLN A 64 5.74 14.26 -5.38
C GLN A 64 4.32 13.73 -5.19
N VAL A 65 3.73 13.11 -6.22
CA VAL A 65 2.39 12.52 -6.17
C VAL A 65 2.37 11.32 -5.23
N GLU A 66 3.33 10.40 -5.39
CA GLU A 66 3.41 9.20 -4.55
C GLU A 66 3.58 9.53 -3.07
N THR A 67 4.45 10.50 -2.74
CA THR A 67 4.69 10.91 -1.36
C THR A 67 3.40 11.43 -0.72
N ARG A 68 2.64 12.28 -1.45
CA ARG A 68 1.36 12.81 -0.97
C ARG A 68 0.33 11.70 -0.76
N LEU A 69 0.16 10.81 -1.73
CA LEU A 69 -0.79 9.70 -1.62
C LEU A 69 -0.45 8.72 -0.49
N LYS A 70 0.85 8.40 -0.31
CA LYS A 70 1.32 7.55 0.80
C LYS A 70 1.04 8.20 2.16
N LEU A 71 1.31 9.49 2.31
CA LEU A 71 1.00 10.23 3.54
C LEU A 71 -0.51 10.30 3.81
N LEU A 72 -1.33 10.50 2.77
CA LEU A 72 -2.78 10.51 2.90
C LEU A 72 -3.34 9.16 3.34
N ALA A 73 -2.81 8.05 2.81
CA ALA A 73 -3.21 6.71 3.23
C ALA A 73 -2.90 6.45 4.73
N VAL A 74 -1.77 6.98 5.23
CA VAL A 74 -1.39 6.85 6.65
C VAL A 74 -2.20 7.79 7.55
N TRP A 75 -2.40 9.04 7.14
CA TRP A 75 -3.09 10.04 7.97
C TRP A 75 -4.60 9.90 7.97
N PHE A 76 -5.19 9.44 6.87
CA PHE A 76 -6.63 9.33 6.66
C PHE A 76 -7.02 7.98 6.04
N PRO A 77 -6.72 6.85 6.73
CA PRO A 77 -6.91 5.51 6.18
C PRO A 77 -8.37 5.21 5.83
N ARG A 78 -9.34 5.83 6.52
CA ARG A 78 -10.76 5.67 6.22
C ARG A 78 -11.13 6.14 4.80
N LYS A 79 -10.51 7.21 4.31
CA LYS A 79 -10.84 7.86 3.03
C LYS A 79 -9.87 7.45 1.91
N TYR A 80 -8.57 7.37 2.22
CA TYR A 80 -7.51 7.14 1.24
C TYR A 80 -6.76 5.81 1.43
N GLY A 81 -7.16 4.99 2.41
CA GLY A 81 -6.61 3.66 2.58
C GLY A 81 -7.00 2.74 1.41
N GLN A 82 -6.11 1.81 1.06
CA GLN A 82 -6.44 0.78 0.09
C GLN A 82 -7.52 -0.13 0.65
N ARG A 83 -8.65 -0.22 -0.06
CA ARG A 83 -9.71 -1.18 0.27
C ARG A 83 -9.34 -2.51 -0.37
N ILE A 84 -8.99 -3.47 0.46
CA ILE A 84 -8.79 -4.85 0.02
C ILE A 84 -10.11 -5.57 0.23
N ASP A 85 -10.76 -5.97 -0.85
CA ASP A 85 -11.88 -6.89 -0.77
C ASP A 85 -11.33 -8.32 -0.67
N MET A 86 -11.40 -8.90 0.52
CA MET A 86 -11.09 -10.31 0.75
C MET A 86 -12.35 -11.15 0.56
N THR A 87 -13.01 -11.02 -0.59
CA THR A 87 -14.08 -11.92 -0.98
C THR A 87 -13.47 -13.20 -1.55
N THR A 88 -13.95 -14.35 -1.10
CA THR A 88 -13.59 -15.67 -1.61
C THR A 88 -14.21 -15.93 -3.00
N ALA A 89 -14.10 -14.99 -3.94
CA ALA A 89 -14.73 -15.07 -5.27
C ALA A 89 -16.23 -15.49 -5.22
N GLY A 90 -16.98 -15.02 -4.22
CA GLY A 90 -18.39 -15.36 -4.04
C GLY A 90 -18.67 -16.72 -3.39
N GLU A 91 -17.65 -17.52 -3.05
CA GLU A 91 -17.85 -18.73 -2.25
C GLU A 91 -18.11 -18.37 -0.79
N SER A 92 -19.36 -18.47 -0.36
CA SER A 92 -19.67 -18.43 1.06
C SER A 92 -18.93 -19.56 1.77
N LEU A 93 -18.16 -19.26 2.81
CA LEU A 93 -17.61 -20.24 3.76
C LEU A 93 -18.71 -20.84 4.66
N ASN A 94 -19.91 -21.04 4.13
CA ASN A 94 -20.97 -21.83 4.74
C ASN A 94 -20.65 -23.32 4.59
N LEU A 95 -19.44 -23.70 5.01
CA LEU A 95 -19.10 -25.10 5.21
C LEU A 95 -19.91 -25.58 6.41
N THR A 96 -20.74 -26.59 6.20
CA THR A 96 -21.42 -27.28 7.30
C THR A 96 -20.36 -27.82 8.28
N PRO A 97 -20.70 -28.02 9.57
CA PRO A 97 -19.74 -28.54 10.55
C PRO A 97 -19.01 -29.81 10.09
N GLU A 98 -19.69 -30.66 9.33
CA GLU A 98 -19.17 -31.89 8.74
C GLU A 98 -18.13 -31.63 7.65
N GLN A 99 -18.38 -30.67 6.75
CA GLN A 99 -17.43 -30.29 5.70
C GLN A 99 -16.16 -29.63 6.27
N ARG A 100 -16.29 -28.91 7.39
CA ARG A 100 -15.12 -28.37 8.12
C ARG A 100 -14.27 -29.49 8.69
N GLN A 101 -14.90 -30.46 9.34
CA GLN A 101 -14.18 -31.60 9.93
C GLN A 101 -13.48 -32.44 8.84
N ALA A 102 -14.14 -32.68 7.72
CA ALA A 102 -13.56 -33.39 6.58
C ALA A 102 -12.36 -32.64 5.97
N LYS A 103 -12.42 -31.30 5.84
CA LYS A 103 -11.26 -30.52 5.40
C LYS A 103 -10.11 -30.53 6.42
N ILE A 104 -10.42 -30.47 7.71
CA ILE A 104 -9.39 -30.53 8.78
C ILE A 104 -8.67 -31.88 8.74
N THR A 105 -9.41 -32.99 8.60
CA THR A 105 -8.77 -34.32 8.52
C THR A 105 -7.97 -34.50 7.23
N GLN A 106 -8.44 -33.98 6.10
CA GLN A 106 -7.68 -33.98 4.85
C GLN A 106 -6.39 -33.16 4.95
N LEU A 107 -6.43 -32.01 5.61
CA LEU A 107 -5.25 -31.17 5.84
C LEU A 107 -4.26 -31.84 6.81
N ALA A 108 -4.74 -32.49 7.87
CA ALA A 108 -3.90 -33.25 8.77
C ALA A 108 -3.21 -34.42 8.05
N ALA A 109 -3.95 -35.17 7.23
CA ALA A 109 -3.39 -36.26 6.44
C ALA A 109 -2.39 -35.76 5.38
N ALA A 110 -2.64 -34.61 4.75
CA ALA A 110 -1.70 -33.99 3.83
C ALA A 110 -0.43 -33.48 4.54
N ALA A 111 -0.55 -32.95 5.75
CA ALA A 111 0.58 -32.54 6.58
C ALA A 111 1.44 -33.74 7.01
N GLU A 112 0.82 -34.86 7.39
CA GLU A 112 1.54 -36.11 7.70
C GLU A 112 2.26 -36.68 6.47
N LYS A 113 1.65 -36.62 5.28
CA LYS A 113 2.30 -37.03 4.03
C LYS A 113 3.51 -36.14 3.69
N ARG A 114 3.38 -34.81 3.85
CA ARG A 114 4.50 -33.88 3.67
C ARG A 114 5.63 -34.11 4.67
N ARG A 115 5.30 -34.42 5.92
CA ARG A 115 6.29 -34.78 6.95
C ARG A 115 7.05 -36.05 6.59
N LYS A 116 6.35 -37.09 6.13
CA LYS A 116 6.97 -38.35 5.69
C LYS A 116 7.80 -38.22 4.41
N GLN A 117 7.39 -37.34 3.48
CA GLN A 117 8.18 -37.00 2.30
C GLN A 117 9.46 -36.24 2.68
N ALA A 118 9.38 -35.28 3.61
CA ALA A 118 10.56 -34.59 4.11
C ALA A 118 11.53 -35.54 4.85
N GLU A 119 11.01 -36.53 5.59
CA GLU A 119 11.81 -37.58 6.23
C GLU A 119 12.40 -38.59 5.23
N GLN A 120 11.81 -38.75 4.03
CA GLN A 120 12.35 -39.60 2.96
C GLN A 120 13.43 -38.89 2.14
N ASP A 121 13.25 -37.61 1.82
CA ASP A 121 14.25 -36.84 1.07
C ASP A 121 15.56 -36.66 1.86
N ASP A 122 15.49 -36.44 3.19
CA ASP A 122 16.66 -36.31 4.08
C ASP A 122 17.46 -37.62 4.25
N GLY A 123 16.83 -38.77 3.95
CA GLY A 123 17.49 -40.08 3.94
C GLY A 123 18.21 -40.42 2.63
N THR A 124 17.97 -39.66 1.56
CA THR A 124 18.54 -39.89 0.23
C THR A 124 19.79 -39.06 -0.06
N ASP A 125 20.03 -37.98 0.69
CA ASP A 125 21.20 -37.09 0.52
C ASP A 125 22.47 -37.57 1.26
N LEU A 126 22.44 -38.77 1.87
CA LEU A 126 23.57 -39.37 2.60
C LEU A 126 24.14 -40.65 1.95
N VAL A 127 23.95 -40.86 0.65
CA VAL A 127 24.63 -41.93 -0.13
C VAL A 127 25.50 -41.33 -1.24
#